data_AF-A0A538E1L0-F1
#
_entry.id   AF-A0A538E1L0-F1
#
_cell.length_a   1.000
_cell.length_b   1.000
_cell.length_c   1.000
_cell.angle_alpha   90.00
_cell.angle_beta   90.00
_cell.angle_gamma   90.00
#
_symmetry.space_group_name_H-M   'P 1'
#
loop_
_entity.id
_entity.type
_entity.pdbx_description
1 polymer ?
#
loop_
_entity_poly.entity_id
_entity_poly.type
_entity_poly.pdbx_seq_one_letter_code
_entity_poly.pdbx_strand_id
1 'polypeptide(L)'
;MSRTTLSVPAHVRDTFAAVAASRGTTMLALLEDAAKRLEREEAMRQATASYERLAREDPEGFADYLAEGRAWDALAADGPGDARDEFPEYNS
;
A
#
# COMPACT_ATOMS: atom_id res chain seq x y z
N MET A 1 3.50 -14.21 -19.51
CA MET A 1 2.70 -14.53 -18.31
C MET A 1 1.74 -15.65 -18.63
N SER A 2 1.60 -16.66 -17.76
CA SER A 2 0.62 -17.72 -17.92
C SER A 2 -0.80 -17.17 -17.73
N ARG A 3 -1.72 -17.57 -18.59
CA ARG A 3 -3.13 -17.18 -18.47
C ARG A 3 -3.92 -18.36 -17.93
N THR A 4 -4.74 -18.10 -16.93
CA THR A 4 -5.66 -19.09 -16.37
C THR A 4 -7.10 -18.59 -16.50
N THR A 5 -8.05 -19.47 -16.19
CA THR A 5 -9.48 -19.19 -16.20
C THR A 5 -10.06 -19.49 -14.83
N LEU A 6 -10.87 -18.56 -14.30
CA LEU A 6 -11.55 -18.69 -13.02
C LEU A 6 -13.04 -18.95 -13.28
N SER A 7 -13.61 -19.95 -12.61
CA SER A 7 -15.06 -20.18 -12.66
C SER A 7 -15.74 -19.26 -11.65
N VAL A 8 -16.75 -18.52 -12.11
CA VAL A 8 -17.56 -17.60 -11.30
C VAL A 8 -19.03 -17.69 -11.73
N PRO A 9 -19.98 -17.37 -10.84
CA PRO A 9 -21.38 -17.22 -11.24
C PRO A 9 -21.54 -16.17 -12.34
N ALA A 10 -22.48 -16.39 -13.27
CA ALA A 10 -22.69 -15.51 -14.42
C ALA A 10 -22.94 -14.05 -14.02
N HIS A 11 -23.76 -13.81 -12.99
CA HIS A 11 -24.07 -12.47 -12.51
C HIS A 11 -22.82 -11.72 -11.98
N VAL A 12 -21.85 -12.43 -11.41
CA VAL A 12 -20.59 -11.84 -10.93
C VAL A 12 -19.75 -11.40 -12.13
N ARG A 13 -19.59 -12.29 -13.13
CA ARG A 13 -18.90 -11.94 -14.39
C ARG A 13 -19.54 -10.72 -15.05
N ASP A 14 -20.86 -10.69 -15.14
CA ASP A 14 -21.60 -9.61 -15.81
C ASP A 14 -21.44 -8.27 -15.09
N THR A 15 -21.39 -8.31 -13.75
CA THR A 15 -21.08 -7.14 -12.93
C THR A 15 -19.69 -6.60 -13.26
N PHE A 16 -18.66 -7.46 -13.28
CA PHE A 16 -17.30 -7.02 -13.64
C PHE A 16 -17.20 -6.53 -15.09
N ALA A 17 -17.90 -7.17 -16.02
CA ALA A 17 -17.93 -6.74 -17.42
C ALA A 17 -18.55 -5.34 -17.57
N ALA A 18 -19.69 -5.08 -16.91
CA ALA A 18 -20.35 -3.79 -16.93
C ALA A 18 -19.48 -2.69 -16.30
N VAL A 19 -18.82 -2.98 -15.17
CA VAL A 19 -17.90 -2.03 -14.51
C VAL A 19 -16.69 -1.74 -15.40
N ALA A 20 -16.07 -2.76 -15.99
CA ALA A 20 -14.93 -2.59 -16.89
C ALA A 20 -15.29 -1.72 -18.10
N ALA A 21 -16.45 -1.99 -18.72
CA ALA A 21 -16.97 -1.19 -19.84
C ALA A 21 -17.20 0.28 -19.43
N SER A 22 -17.82 0.52 -18.26
CA SER A 22 -18.07 1.89 -17.77
C SER A 22 -16.78 2.69 -17.52
N ARG A 23 -15.68 1.99 -17.19
CA ARG A 23 -14.35 2.58 -16.94
C ARG A 23 -13.47 2.62 -18.18
N GLY A 24 -13.95 2.15 -19.34
CA GLY A 24 -13.15 2.06 -20.55
C GLY A 24 -11.95 1.13 -20.43
N THR A 25 -12.04 0.09 -19.60
CA THR A 25 -10.94 -0.87 -19.36
C THR A 25 -11.36 -2.31 -19.63
N THR A 26 -10.42 -3.24 -19.56
CA THR A 26 -10.69 -4.67 -19.68
C THR A 26 -11.05 -5.28 -18.33
N MET A 27 -11.77 -6.40 -18.34
CA MET A 27 -12.04 -7.16 -17.11
C MET A 27 -10.75 -7.62 -16.42
N LEU A 28 -9.72 -8.00 -17.18
CA LEU A 28 -8.44 -8.43 -16.61
C LEU A 28 -7.77 -7.26 -15.87
N ALA A 29 -7.66 -6.09 -16.49
CA ALA A 29 -7.06 -4.92 -15.85
C ALA A 29 -7.85 -4.48 -14.60
N LEU A 30 -9.18 -4.58 -14.64
CA LEU A 30 -10.03 -4.34 -13.46
C LEU A 30 -9.74 -5.34 -12.34
N LEU A 31 -9.59 -6.63 -12.65
CA LEU A 31 -9.29 -7.68 -11.67
C LEU A 31 -7.87 -7.55 -11.11
N GLU A 32 -6.90 -7.14 -11.92
CA GLU A 32 -5.53 -6.87 -11.45
C GLU A 32 -5.48 -5.70 -10.46
N ASP A 33 -6.19 -4.61 -10.76
CA ASP A 33 -6.30 -3.47 -9.84
C ASP A 33 -7.01 -3.86 -8.54
N ALA A 34 -8.12 -4.61 -8.66
CA ALA A 34 -8.85 -5.12 -7.50
C ALA A 34 -7.98 -6.04 -6.64
N ALA A 35 -7.20 -6.94 -7.24
CA ALA A 35 -6.28 -7.83 -6.53
C ALA A 35 -5.22 -7.03 -5.76
N LYS A 36 -4.54 -6.08 -6.43
CA LYS A 36 -3.55 -5.22 -5.79
C LYS A 36 -4.14 -4.41 -4.63
N ARG A 37 -5.38 -3.95 -4.77
CA ARG A 37 -6.07 -3.22 -3.70
C ARG A 37 -6.36 -4.14 -2.52
N LEU A 38 -6.90 -5.33 -2.75
CA LEU A 38 -7.18 -6.32 -1.71
C LEU A 38 -5.91 -6.75 -0.96
N GLU A 39 -4.79 -6.95 -1.68
CA GLU A 39 -3.50 -7.26 -1.06
C GLU A 39 -3.05 -6.15 -0.10
N ARG A 40 -3.16 -4.88 -0.51
CA ARG A 40 -2.81 -3.74 0.35
C ARG A 40 -3.72 -3.63 1.57
N GLU A 41 -5.04 -3.78 1.37
CA GLU A 41 -6.02 -3.75 2.44
C GLU A 41 -5.74 -4.84 3.49
N GLU A 42 -5.45 -6.06 3.03
CA GLU A 42 -5.15 -7.19 3.90
C GLU A 42 -3.83 -7.00 4.65
N ALA A 43 -2.78 -6.51 3.97
CA ALA A 43 -1.51 -6.18 4.61
C ALA A 43 -1.69 -5.13 5.72
N MET A 44 -2.47 -4.07 5.47
CA MET A 44 -2.71 -3.03 6.47
C MET A 44 -3.57 -3.54 7.64
N ARG A 45 -4.56 -4.39 7.36
CA ARG A 45 -5.37 -5.03 8.40
C ARG A 45 -4.51 -5.89 9.33
N GLN A 46 -3.57 -6.66 8.77
CA GLN A 46 -2.64 -7.48 9.55
C GLN A 46 -1.65 -6.64 10.37
N ALA A 47 -1.12 -5.57 9.80
CA ALA A 47 -0.25 -4.62 10.51
C ALA A 47 -0.99 -3.98 11.69
N THR A 48 -2.21 -3.49 11.46
CA THR A 48 -3.06 -2.90 12.50
C THR A 48 -3.33 -3.88 13.63
N ALA A 49 -3.75 -5.11 13.30
CA ALA A 49 -4.00 -6.15 14.30
C ALA A 49 -2.74 -6.52 15.10
N SER A 50 -1.55 -6.42 14.49
CA SER A 50 -0.27 -6.67 15.16
C SER A 50 0.07 -5.54 16.13
N TYR A 51 -0.14 -4.28 15.74
CA TYR A 51 0.03 -3.13 16.62
C TYR A 51 -0.94 -3.13 17.79
N GLU A 52 -2.22 -3.41 17.55
CA GLU A 52 -3.23 -3.50 18.62
C GLU A 52 -2.90 -4.59 19.65
N ARG A 53 -2.32 -5.70 19.18
CA ARG A 53 -1.85 -6.78 20.04
C ARG A 53 -0.66 -6.32 20.89
N LEU A 54 0.36 -5.74 20.27
CA LEU A 54 1.54 -5.23 20.96
C LEU A 54 1.16 -4.18 22.01
N ALA A 55 0.30 -3.22 21.66
CA ALA A 55 -0.21 -2.21 22.57
C ALA A 55 -0.94 -2.78 23.79
N ARG A 56 -1.55 -3.96 23.67
CA ARG A 56 -2.27 -4.64 24.74
C ARG A 56 -1.35 -5.51 25.60
N GLU A 57 -0.42 -6.21 24.97
CA GLU A 57 0.49 -7.16 25.63
C GLU A 57 1.66 -6.44 26.32
N ASP A 58 2.15 -5.35 25.74
CA ASP A 58 3.24 -4.52 26.26
C ASP A 58 3.02 -3.02 25.96
N PRO A 59 2.23 -2.33 26.80
CA PRO A 59 1.93 -0.92 26.61
C PRO A 59 3.17 -0.01 26.72
N GLU A 60 4.13 -0.35 27.57
CA GLU A 60 5.36 0.44 27.76
C GLU A 60 6.29 0.31 26.56
N GLY A 61 6.57 -0.92 26.11
CA GLY A 61 7.37 -1.15 24.90
C GLY A 61 6.72 -0.58 23.65
N PHE A 62 5.38 -0.57 23.56
CA PHE A 62 4.67 0.10 22.47
C PHE A 62 4.80 1.63 22.52
N ALA A 63 4.77 2.23 23.72
CA ALA A 63 4.98 3.66 23.88
C ALA A 63 6.40 4.09 23.47
N ASP A 64 7.40 3.29 23.82
CA ASP A 64 8.80 3.49 23.43
C ASP A 64 8.98 3.38 21.91
N TYR A 65 8.38 2.35 21.29
CA TYR A 65 8.37 2.21 19.83
C TYR A 65 7.79 3.43 19.12
N LEU A 66 6.66 3.97 19.60
CA LEU A 66 6.07 5.19 19.04
C LEU A 66 6.94 6.43 19.28
N ALA A 67 7.64 6.50 20.41
CA ALA A 67 8.56 7.60 20.71
C ALA A 67 9.77 7.57 19.77
N GLU A 68 10.33 6.39 19.50
CA GLU A 68 11.36 6.20 18.50
C GLU A 68 10.88 6.64 17.12
N GLY A 69 9.71 6.19 16.68
CA GLY A 69 9.14 6.58 15.38
C GLY A 69 9.02 8.10 15.21
N ARG A 70 8.54 8.82 16.24
CA ARG A 70 8.46 10.29 16.22
C ARG A 70 9.84 10.96 16.11
N ALA A 71 10.87 10.38 16.72
CA ALA A 71 12.23 10.91 16.62
C ALA A 71 12.79 10.76 15.20
N TRP A 72 12.51 9.62 14.53
CA TRP A 72 12.87 9.42 13.13
C TRP A 72 12.11 10.36 12.18
N ASP A 73 10.80 10.56 12.40
CA ASP A 73 10.00 11.51 11.60
C ASP A 73 10.54 12.95 11.69
N ALA A 74 11.01 13.36 12.87
CA ALA A 74 11.63 14.66 13.06
C ALA A 74 12.91 14.82 12.23
N LEU A 75 13.73 13.77 12.13
CA LEU A 75 14.94 13.77 11.30
C LEU A 75 14.63 13.75 9.80
N ALA A 76 13.55 13.08 9.40
CA ALA A 76 13.11 13.07 7.99
C ALA A 76 12.60 14.44 7.52
N ALA A 77 12.06 15.26 8.43
CA ALA A 77 11.58 16.60 8.15
C ALA A 77 12.69 17.61 7.81
N ASP A 78 13.94 17.31 8.17
CA ASP A 78 15.10 18.15 7.82
C ASP A 78 15.41 18.10 6.30
N GLY A 79 14.89 17.08 5.58
CA GLY A 79 15.00 16.92 4.14
C GLY A 79 16.43 16.62 3.65
N PRO A 80 16.61 15.89 2.54
CA PRO A 80 17.86 15.98 1.81
C PRO A 80 17.95 17.43 1.28
N GLY A 81 19.09 18.09 1.46
CA GLY A 81 19.30 19.47 1.00
C GLY A 81 19.10 19.63 -0.51
N ASP A 82 19.32 20.83 -1.06
CA ASP A 82 19.25 21.00 -2.51
C ASP A 82 20.32 20.13 -3.18
N ALA A 83 19.90 19.19 -4.03
CA ALA A 83 20.80 18.33 -4.80
C ALA A 83 21.78 19.15 -5.65
N ARG A 84 21.45 20.41 -5.96
CA ARG A 84 22.33 21.33 -6.68
C ARG A 84 23.54 21.77 -5.88
N ASP A 85 23.36 21.91 -4.56
CA ASP A 85 24.42 22.25 -3.61
C ASP A 85 25.23 21.01 -3.22
N GLU A 86 24.60 19.83 -3.20
CA GLU A 86 25.25 18.56 -2.82
C GLU A 86 26.09 17.95 -3.95
N PHE A 87 25.70 18.15 -5.21
CA PHE A 87 26.39 17.60 -6.38
C PHE A 87 26.66 18.67 -7.46
N PRO A 88 27.52 19.68 -7.18
CA PRO A 88 27.78 20.79 -8.08
C PRO A 88 28.33 20.36 -9.45
N GLU A 89 29.04 19.24 -9.52
CA GLU A 89 29.67 18.69 -10.73
C GLU A 89 28.68 18.27 -11.83
N TYR A 90 27.39 18.10 -11.53
CA TYR A 90 26.36 17.71 -12.48
C TYR A 90 25.42 18.86 -12.91
N ASN A 91 25.65 20.09 -12.42
CA ASN A 91 24.77 21.25 -12.68
C ASN A 91 25.26 22.19 -13.80
N SER A 92 25.95 21.63 -14.81
CA SER A 92 26.46 22.38 -15.97
C SER A 92 25.37 22.65 -17.02
#